data_AF-A0A1G0G4E4-F1
#
_entry.id   AF-A0A1G0G4E4-F1
#
_cell.length_a   1.000
_cell.length_b   1.000
_cell.length_c   1.000
_cell.angle_alpha   90.00
_cell.angle_beta   90.00
_cell.angle_gamma   90.00
#
_symmetry.space_group_name_H-M   'P 1'
#
loop_
_entity.id
_entity.type
_entity.pdbx_description
1 polymer ?
#
loop_
_entity_poly.entity_id
_entity_poly.type
_entity_poly.pdbx_seq_one_letter_code
_entity_poly.pdbx_strand_id
1 'polypeptide(L)'
;MPTENNKYAPTRKTHDAMVKEWMRDPAFKSEYNALEKEYALIKEMLQARKHAGLTQEEVAKRMGTKAPAIARLEATSSRDKHSPGISTLRKYAHAVGCELEIHLKPFSRKKKA
;
A
#
# COMPACT_ATOMS: atom_id res chain seq x y z
N MET A 1 -25.60 8.97 42.95
CA MET A 1 -25.88 9.40 41.57
C MET A 1 -25.47 8.27 40.63
N PRO A 2 -26.41 7.56 40.00
CA PRO A 2 -26.07 6.47 39.08
C PRO A 2 -25.46 7.05 37.80
N THR A 3 -24.26 6.58 37.44
CA THR A 3 -23.53 6.97 36.23
C THR A 3 -24.23 6.45 34.98
N GLU A 4 -24.39 7.34 34.00
CA GLU A 4 -25.08 7.07 32.74
C GLU A 4 -24.49 5.88 31.97
N ASN A 5 -25.42 5.05 31.50
CA ASN A 5 -25.23 3.91 30.63
C ASN A 5 -24.76 4.36 29.23
N ASN A 6 -23.50 4.08 28.88
CA ASN A 6 -22.97 4.38 27.55
C ASN A 6 -23.57 3.41 26.50
N LYS A 7 -24.69 3.85 25.90
CA LYS A 7 -25.44 3.21 24.81
C LYS A 7 -24.71 3.21 23.44
N TYR A 8 -23.46 3.65 23.38
CA TYR A 8 -22.61 3.63 22.18
C TYR A 8 -21.39 2.72 22.38
N ALA A 9 -21.61 1.44 22.69
CA ALA A 9 -20.58 0.44 22.44
C ALA A 9 -20.41 0.32 20.91
N PRO A 10 -19.18 0.43 20.35
CA PRO A 10 -19.00 0.39 18.90
C PRO A 10 -19.37 -1.00 18.36
N THR A 11 -20.52 -1.10 17.70
CA THR A 11 -21.00 -2.29 16.96
C THR A 11 -20.25 -2.52 15.64
N ARG A 12 -19.23 -1.70 15.34
CA ARG A 12 -18.46 -1.77 14.10
C ARG A 12 -17.30 -2.74 14.23
N LYS A 13 -17.34 -3.80 13.42
CA LYS A 13 -16.18 -4.66 13.18
C LYS A 13 -15.00 -3.79 12.72
N THR A 14 -13.78 -4.09 13.18
CA THR A 14 -12.56 -3.46 12.64
C THR A 14 -12.36 -3.90 11.19
N HIS A 15 -11.62 -3.11 10.42
CA HIS A 15 -11.23 -3.48 9.06
C HIS A 15 -10.68 -4.91 8.99
N ASP A 16 -9.75 -5.24 9.89
CA ASP A 16 -9.10 -6.54 9.92
C ASP A 16 -10.09 -7.68 10.25
N ALA A 17 -11.05 -7.42 11.14
CA ALA A 17 -12.11 -8.37 11.44
C ALA A 17 -13.05 -8.60 10.25
N MET A 18 -13.38 -7.55 9.48
CA MET A 18 -14.18 -7.67 8.26
C MET A 18 -13.43 -8.44 7.17
N VAL A 19 -12.17 -8.09 6.89
CA VAL A 19 -11.34 -8.76 5.89
C VAL A 19 -11.17 -10.25 6.24
N LYS A 20 -10.91 -10.58 7.51
CA LYS A 20 -10.77 -11.97 7.96
C LYS A 20 -12.03 -12.81 7.69
N GLU A 21 -13.21 -12.21 7.84
CA GLU A 21 -14.48 -12.86 7.59
C GLU A 21 -14.73 -13.06 6.09
N TRP A 22 -14.52 -12.02 5.27
CA TRP A 22 -14.72 -12.09 3.81
C TRP A 22 -13.71 -12.99 3.10
N MET A 23 -12.50 -13.14 3.64
CA MET A 23 -11.49 -14.08 3.14
C MET A 23 -11.92 -15.55 3.15
N ARG A 24 -13.03 -15.88 3.83
CA ARG A 24 -13.63 -17.22 3.79
C ARG A 24 -14.36 -17.49 2.48
N ASP A 25 -14.80 -16.46 1.77
CA ASP A 25 -15.38 -16.59 0.44
C ASP A 25 -14.25 -16.72 -0.60
N PRO A 26 -14.19 -17.85 -1.34
CA PRO A 26 -13.19 -18.06 -2.39
C PRO A 26 -13.20 -16.99 -3.49
N ALA A 27 -14.38 -16.45 -3.85
CA ALA A 27 -14.49 -15.41 -4.87
C ALA A 27 -13.86 -14.10 -4.38
N PHE A 28 -14.21 -13.67 -3.16
CA PHE A 28 -13.59 -12.52 -2.51
C PHE A 28 -12.07 -12.69 -2.40
N LYS A 29 -11.61 -13.85 -1.92
CA LYS A 29 -10.17 -14.15 -1.76
C LYS A 29 -9.42 -14.07 -3.09
N SER A 30 -10.02 -14.57 -4.18
CA SER A 30 -9.42 -14.52 -5.51
C SER A 30 -9.22 -13.08 -5.98
N GLU A 31 -10.28 -12.26 -5.91
CA GLU A 31 -10.22 -10.86 -6.34
C GLU A 31 -9.31 -10.02 -5.44
N TYR A 32 -9.36 -10.23 -4.12
CA TYR A 32 -8.48 -9.55 -3.17
C TYR A 32 -7.00 -9.84 -3.48
N ASN A 33 -6.65 -11.10 -3.72
CA ASN A 33 -5.29 -11.49 -4.08
C ASN A 33 -4.85 -10.93 -5.45
N ALA A 34 -5.79 -10.73 -6.38
CA ALA A 34 -5.52 -10.07 -7.64
C ALA A 34 -5.15 -8.59 -7.42
N LEU A 35 -5.90 -7.89 -6.56
CA LEU A 35 -5.61 -6.50 -6.18
C LEU A 35 -4.27 -6.35 -5.43
N GLU A 36 -3.89 -7.30 -4.57
CA GLU A 36 -2.62 -7.24 -3.83
C GLU A 36 -1.41 -7.05 -4.77
N LYS A 37 -1.44 -7.64 -5.97
CA LYS A 37 -0.37 -7.48 -6.97
C LYS A 37 -0.27 -6.04 -7.49
N GLU A 38 -1.37 -5.32 -7.55
CA GLU A 38 -1.43 -3.96 -8.08
C GLU A 38 -0.94 -2.93 -7.06
N TYR A 39 -1.14 -3.22 -5.78
CA TYR A 39 -0.73 -2.37 -4.66
C TYR A 39 0.62 -2.77 -4.05
N ALA A 40 1.23 -3.87 -4.51
CA ALA A 40 2.50 -4.36 -3.97
C ALA A 40 3.59 -3.27 -3.93
N LEU A 41 3.72 -2.47 -4.99
CA LEU A 41 4.68 -1.37 -5.06
C LEU A 41 4.42 -0.30 -4.00
N ILE A 42 3.18 0.20 -3.90
CA ILE A 42 2.82 1.23 -2.91
C ILE A 42 3.04 0.72 -1.50
N LYS A 43 2.65 -0.53 -1.23
CA LYS A 43 2.79 -1.15 0.08
C LYS A 43 4.25 -1.18 0.49
N GLU A 44 5.14 -1.58 -0.41
CA GLU A 44 6.59 -1.56 -0.18
C GLU A 44 7.10 -0.15 0.13
N MET A 45 6.70 0.85 -0.65
CA MET A 45 7.09 2.24 -0.43
C MET A 45 6.63 2.77 0.94
N LEU A 46 5.36 2.52 1.30
CA LEU A 46 4.81 2.92 2.59
C LEU A 46 5.50 2.23 3.76
N GLN A 47 5.83 0.94 3.62
CA GLN A 47 6.59 0.22 4.64
C GLN A 47 8.00 0.78 4.76
N ALA A 48 8.72 0.99 3.66
CA ALA A 48 10.05 1.57 3.68
C ALA A 48 10.07 2.95 4.37
N ARG A 49 9.11 3.83 4.04
CA ARG A 49 8.98 5.13 4.71
C ARG A 49 8.70 5.01 6.21
N LYS A 50 7.82 4.08 6.61
CA LYS A 50 7.52 3.82 8.03
C LYS A 50 8.75 3.31 8.78
N HIS A 51 9.52 2.39 8.19
CA HIS A 51 10.76 1.88 8.78
C HIS A 51 11.83 2.97 8.91
N ALA A 52 11.90 3.88 7.94
CA ALA A 52 12.77 5.05 8.01
C ALA A 52 12.30 6.11 9.02
N GLY A 53 11.08 5.98 9.57
CA GLY A 53 10.50 6.94 10.51
C GLY A 53 10.18 8.31 9.91
N LEU A 54 9.95 8.38 8.59
CA LEU A 54 9.80 9.66 7.88
C LEU A 54 8.35 10.04 7.60
N THR A 55 8.05 11.33 7.72
CA THR A 55 6.84 11.98 7.22
C THR A 55 6.90 12.17 5.69
N GLN A 56 5.76 12.45 5.07
CA GLN A 56 5.72 12.76 3.63
C GLN A 56 6.48 14.04 3.31
N GLU A 57 6.44 15.04 4.20
CA GLU A 57 7.19 16.29 4.10
C GLU A 57 8.70 16.07 4.12
N GLU A 58 9.21 15.20 4.98
CA GLU A 58 10.64 14.89 5.06
C GLU A 58 11.13 14.15 3.82
N VAL A 59 10.36 13.18 3.32
CA VAL A 59 10.66 12.51 2.05
C VAL A 59 10.64 13.51 0.90
N ALA A 60 9.66 14.41 0.86
CA ALA A 60 9.58 15.45 -0.16
C ALA A 60 10.81 16.36 -0.15
N LYS A 61 11.26 16.78 1.04
CA LYS A 61 12.48 17.58 1.22
C LYS A 61 13.71 16.83 0.68
N ARG A 62 13.87 15.55 1.01
CA ARG A 62 14.98 14.71 0.53
C ARG A 62 14.95 14.49 -0.99
N MET A 63 13.76 14.43 -1.59
CA MET A 63 13.58 14.26 -3.03
C MET A 63 13.59 15.58 -3.82
N GLY A 64 13.65 16.73 -3.15
CA GLY A 64 13.56 18.05 -3.79
C GLY A 64 12.19 18.32 -4.43
N THR A 65 11.11 17.87 -3.81
CA THR A 65 9.73 18.03 -4.30
C THR A 65 8.79 18.51 -3.18
N LYS A 66 7.49 18.60 -3.46
CA LYS A 66 6.46 19.03 -2.50
C LYS A 66 5.72 17.83 -1.91
N ALA A 67 5.28 17.91 -0.65
CA ALA A 67 4.54 16.84 0.02
C ALA A 67 3.33 16.29 -0.78
N PRO A 68 2.52 17.11 -1.48
CA PRO A 68 1.43 16.59 -2.33
C PRO A 68 1.91 15.73 -3.51
N ALA A 69 3.16 15.90 -3.97
CA ALA A 69 3.73 15.01 -4.98
C ALA A 69 4.06 13.63 -4.37
N ILE A 70 4.55 13.58 -3.13
CA ILE A 70 4.79 12.33 -2.40
C ILE A 70 3.48 11.64 -2.04
N ALA A 71 2.48 12.38 -1.57
CA ALA A 71 1.15 11.82 -1.29
C ALA A 71 0.51 11.18 -2.53
N ARG A 72 0.60 11.84 -3.70
CA ARG A 72 0.14 11.26 -4.97
C ARG A 72 0.95 10.03 -5.36
N LEU A 73 2.28 10.10 -5.22
CA LEU A 73 3.16 8.96 -5.49
C LEU A 73 2.81 7.74 -4.61
N GLU A 74 2.52 7.95 -3.34
CA GLU A 74 2.09 6.92 -2.37
C GLU A 74 0.63 6.48 -2.54
N ALA A 75 -0.13 7.13 -3.41
CA ALA A 75 -1.52 6.78 -3.73
C ALA A 75 -1.70 6.21 -5.14
N THR A 76 -0.64 6.20 -5.97
CA THR A 76 -0.71 5.77 -7.38
C THR A 76 -0.65 4.25 -7.50
N SER A 77 -1.69 3.63 -8.07
CA SER A 77 -1.74 2.21 -8.37
C SER A 77 -1.04 1.88 -9.70
N SER A 78 -0.60 0.62 -9.85
CA SER A 78 0.01 0.10 -11.08
C SER A 78 -0.88 0.20 -12.33
N ARG A 79 -2.20 0.42 -12.16
CA ARG A 79 -3.17 0.63 -13.24
C ARG A 79 -3.36 2.10 -13.63
N ASP A 80 -2.81 3.04 -12.86
CA ASP A 80 -3.00 4.46 -13.10
C ASP A 80 -2.14 4.95 -14.28
N LYS A 81 -2.74 5.82 -15.10
CA LYS A 81 -2.12 6.46 -16.27
C LYS A 81 -0.86 7.29 -15.94
N HIS A 82 -0.59 7.52 -14.66
CA HIS A 82 0.54 8.28 -14.13
C HIS A 82 1.45 7.44 -13.23
N SER A 83 1.63 6.17 -13.55
CA SER A 83 2.59 5.29 -12.86
C SER A 83 3.99 5.94 -12.81
N PRO A 84 4.66 5.94 -11.64
CA PRO A 84 5.98 6.55 -11.51
C PRO A 84 7.02 5.81 -12.35
N GLY A 85 7.89 6.59 -13.02
CA GLY A 85 9.05 6.02 -13.70
C GLY A 85 10.07 5.44 -12.72
N ILE A 86 10.93 4.53 -13.21
CA ILE A 86 11.99 3.88 -12.42
C ILE A 86 12.93 4.90 -11.76
N SER A 87 13.22 6.02 -12.43
CA SER A 87 14.06 7.09 -11.89
C SER A 87 13.45 7.72 -10.62
N THR A 88 12.13 7.91 -10.60
CA THR A 88 11.39 8.41 -9.44
C THR A 88 11.44 7.40 -8.30
N LEU A 89 11.22 6.12 -8.60
CA LEU A 89 11.30 5.04 -7.60
C LEU A 89 12.69 4.95 -6.97
N ARG A 90 13.76 5.10 -7.77
CA ARG A 90 15.14 5.11 -7.27
C ARG A 90 15.40 6.29 -6.33
N LYS A 91 14.94 7.49 -6.70
CA LYS A 91 15.06 8.69 -5.85
C LYS A 91 14.30 8.54 -4.54
N TYR A 92 13.10 7.95 -4.60
CA TYR A 92 12.30 7.66 -3.41
C TYR A 92 13.02 6.68 -2.50
N ALA A 93 13.50 5.54 -3.05
CA ALA A 93 14.26 4.54 -2.30
C ALA A 93 15.47 5.18 -1.59
N HIS A 94 16.26 5.97 -2.31
CA HIS A 94 17.38 6.70 -1.71
C HIS A 94 16.93 7.67 -0.60
N ALA A 95 15.82 8.39 -0.79
CA ALA A 95 15.28 9.31 0.22
C ALA A 95 14.87 8.59 1.52
N VAL A 96 14.38 7.35 1.43
CA VAL A 96 14.01 6.53 2.60
C VAL A 96 15.15 5.62 3.09
N GLY A 97 16.34 5.69 2.48
CA GLY A 97 17.51 4.89 2.90
C GLY A 97 17.48 3.44 2.42
N CYS A 98 16.81 3.16 1.29
CA CYS A 98 16.73 1.86 0.66
C CYS A 98 17.39 1.84 -0.72
N GLU A 99 17.71 0.64 -1.21
CA GLU A 99 18.09 0.38 -2.59
C GLU A 99 16.91 -0.19 -3.38
N LEU A 100 16.78 0.21 -4.65
CA LEU A 100 15.71 -0.29 -5.52
C LEU A 100 16.17 -1.55 -6.27
N GLU A 101 15.58 -2.69 -5.94
CA GLU A 101 15.75 -3.95 -6.67
C GLU A 101 14.51 -4.27 -7.52
N ILE A 102 14.71 -4.72 -8.76
CA ILE A 102 13.64 -5.06 -9.70
C ILE A 102 13.78 -6.52 -10.11
N HIS A 103 12.70 -7.30 -9.92
CA HIS A 103 12.65 -8.73 -10.23
C HIS A 103 11.55 -9.02 -11.24
N LEU A 104 11.87 -9.78 -12.30
CA LEU A 104 10.89 -10.31 -13.24
C LEU A 104 10.59 -11.78 -12.90
N LYS A 105 9.31 -12.14 -12.84
CA LYS A 105 8.86 -13.52 -12.63
C LYS A 105 8.20 -14.05 -13.90
N PRO A 106 8.50 -15.30 -14.32
CA PRO A 106 7.84 -15.89 -15.47
C PRO A 106 6.35 -16.08 -15.21
N PHE A 107 5.51 -15.85 -16.22
CA PHE A 107 4.10 -16.21 -16.15
C PHE A 107 3.96 -17.74 -16.08
N SER A 108 3.20 -18.24 -15.10
CA SER A 108 2.80 -19.65 -15.10
C SER A 108 1.83 -19.89 -16.26
N ARG A 109 2.35 -20.39 -17.39
CA ARG A 109 1.51 -20.92 -18.46
C ARG A 109 0.84 -22.19 -17.94
N LYS A 110 -0.45 -22.14 -17.63
CA LYS A 110 -1.26 -23.36 -17.58
C LYS A 110 -1.20 -23.97 -18.99
N LYS A 111 -0.56 -25.13 -19.15
CA LYS A 111 -0.68 -25.93 -20.38
C LYS A 111 -2.18 -26.15 -20.63
N LYS A 112 -2.67 -25.73 -21.79
CA LYS A 112 -3.96 -26.24 -22.29
C LYS A 112 -3.79 -27.76 -22.44
N ALA A 113 -4.59 -28.51 -21.70
CA ALA A 113 -4.82 -29.92 -21.99
C ALA A 113 -5.66 -30.03 -23.27
#